data_AF-A0A0A2HSM6-F1
#
_entry.id   AF-A0A0A2HSM6-F1
#
_cell.length_a   1.000
_cell.length_b   1.000
_cell.length_c   1.000
_cell.angle_alpha   90.00
_cell.angle_beta   90.00
_cell.angle_gamma   90.00
#
_symmetry.space_group_name_H-M   'P 1'
#
loop_
_entity.id
_entity.type
_entity.pdbx_description
1 polymer ?
#
loop_
_entity_poly.entity_id
_entity_poly.type
_entity_poly.pdbx_seq_one_letter_code
_entity_poly.pdbx_strand_id
1 'polypeptide(L)'
;MLLTGCSKYPFSSLLQPRPQQQQQLTRADLHREAAILKKVVAKNPANASAQYTYGRILLALDKPRQALPHLKKASALTRNNIDYLLWLGVAYGESGKLSEEQVSYSKVLQRDPKHIRALVYLGNSYLKSKKFQPSLNCYQRTLAIQPDNDQALYNRAIIYKQLHRKTEARQAFKLYLQSHPSGTLAIKAVDHLNHLDDFSYRNHHLGHRIVTLPAMSSAPSSADLTRSDRANLDTIGSVVVNMKSGPLDIIVYRKNAGNLARGRAISIKRYLEDRFPPLAVNGRIRISWFNVPEKPTFSGHRATIEDSTVFFLFQIPVKSTKLKNRGKKKR
;
A
#
# COMPACT_ATOMS: atom_id res chain seq x y z
N MET A 1 -10.96 20.35 0.69
CA MET A 1 -9.60 20.48 0.13
C MET A 1 -9.12 19.11 -0.33
N LEU A 2 -8.95 18.96 -1.64
CA LEU A 2 -8.26 17.91 -2.41
C LEU A 2 -8.56 16.42 -2.11
N LEU A 3 -9.56 15.89 -2.83
CA LEU A 3 -9.81 14.45 -3.06
C LEU A 3 -8.82 13.86 -4.08
N THR A 4 -7.53 13.77 -3.74
CA THR A 4 -6.50 13.15 -4.61
C THR A 4 -5.99 11.79 -4.10
N GLY A 5 -6.70 11.19 -3.13
CA GLY A 5 -6.31 9.94 -2.48
C GLY A 5 -6.61 8.63 -3.23
N CYS A 6 -7.32 8.67 -4.36
CA CYS A 6 -7.42 7.51 -5.25
C CYS A 6 -6.10 7.42 -6.02
N SER A 7 -5.15 6.68 -5.43
CA SER A 7 -3.82 6.49 -5.99
C SER A 7 -3.92 6.14 -7.47
N LYS A 8 -3.23 6.93 -8.29
CA LYS A 8 -2.60 6.44 -9.52
C LYS A 8 -1.86 5.17 -9.13
N TYR A 9 -2.49 4.01 -9.31
CA TYR A 9 -1.73 2.79 -9.45
C TYR A 9 -0.85 3.04 -10.66
N PRO A 10 0.48 3.05 -10.53
CA PRO A 10 1.30 3.16 -11.72
C PRO A 10 0.91 1.98 -12.61
N PHE A 11 0.58 2.27 -13.86
CA PHE A 11 0.15 1.29 -14.87
C PHE A 11 1.12 0.07 -14.95
N SER A 12 2.34 0.21 -14.43
CA SER A 12 3.33 -0.85 -14.22
C SER A 12 2.85 -2.02 -13.37
N SER A 13 1.86 -1.87 -12.47
CA SER A 13 1.31 -3.00 -11.70
C SER A 13 0.20 -3.77 -12.45
N LEU A 14 -0.34 -3.21 -13.53
CA LEU A 14 -1.41 -3.81 -14.35
C LEU A 14 -0.86 -4.73 -15.46
N LEU A 15 0.46 -4.73 -15.64
CA LEU A 15 1.20 -5.65 -16.48
C LEU A 15 1.92 -6.67 -15.58
N GLN A 16 1.20 -7.61 -14.98
CA GLN A 16 1.83 -8.85 -14.50
C GLN A 16 1.63 -9.94 -15.56
N PRO A 17 2.65 -10.19 -16.41
CA PRO A 17 2.73 -11.41 -17.20
C PRO A 17 3.10 -12.60 -16.29
N ARG A 18 2.71 -13.81 -16.73
CA ARG A 18 3.01 -15.08 -16.02
C ARG A 18 4.51 -15.23 -15.74
N PRO A 19 4.90 -15.87 -14.62
CA PRO A 19 6.26 -15.82 -14.12
C PRO A 19 7.14 -16.88 -14.79
N GLN A 20 7.54 -16.69 -16.05
CA GLN A 20 8.78 -17.28 -16.59
C GLN A 20 9.41 -16.30 -17.59
N GLN A 21 10.57 -15.75 -17.21
CA GLN A 21 11.51 -14.97 -18.02
C GLN A 21 10.98 -13.65 -18.63
N GLN A 22 11.02 -12.52 -17.91
CA GLN A 22 10.91 -11.21 -18.57
C GLN A 22 11.83 -10.14 -17.97
N GLN A 23 12.66 -9.61 -18.85
CA GLN A 23 13.40 -8.36 -18.72
C GLN A 23 12.39 -7.21 -18.46
N GLN A 24 12.61 -6.43 -17.41
CA GLN A 24 11.70 -5.33 -17.06
C GLN A 24 11.80 -4.23 -18.13
N LEU A 25 10.79 -4.15 -19.02
CA LEU A 25 10.72 -3.17 -20.10
C LEU A 25 10.82 -1.75 -19.54
N THR A 26 11.84 -0.99 -19.93
CA THR A 26 11.98 0.41 -19.53
C THR A 26 11.01 1.30 -20.30
N ARG A 27 10.79 2.53 -19.83
CA ARG A 27 9.96 3.51 -20.57
C ARG A 27 10.52 3.75 -21.99
N ALA A 28 11.85 3.71 -22.16
CA ALA A 28 12.49 3.84 -23.47
C ALA A 28 12.14 2.65 -24.38
N ASP A 29 12.12 1.43 -23.84
CA ASP A 29 11.74 0.24 -24.61
C ASP A 29 10.27 0.28 -25.02
N LEU A 30 9.37 0.75 -24.15
CA LEU A 30 7.96 0.97 -24.49
C LEU A 30 7.79 1.97 -25.64
N HIS A 31 8.60 3.04 -25.68
CA HIS A 31 8.58 4.01 -26.77
C HIS A 31 9.07 3.42 -28.10
N ARG A 32 10.15 2.61 -28.07
CA ARG A 32 10.66 1.91 -29.26
C ARG A 32 9.62 0.94 -29.80
N GLU A 33 9.05 0.12 -28.92
CA GLU A 33 8.04 -0.86 -29.30
C GLU A 33 6.77 -0.19 -29.86
N ALA A 34 6.33 0.91 -29.25
CA ALA A 34 5.24 1.71 -29.79
C ALA A 34 5.51 2.21 -31.23
N ALA A 35 6.75 2.61 -31.55
CA ALA A 35 7.11 3.06 -32.89
C ALA A 35 7.09 1.93 -33.92
N ILE A 36 7.52 0.72 -33.52
CA ILE A 36 7.44 -0.48 -34.36
C ILE A 36 5.98 -0.84 -34.62
N LEU A 37 5.19 -0.98 -33.55
CA LEU A 37 3.78 -1.35 -33.65
C LEU A 37 2.96 -0.32 -34.43
N LYS A 38 3.28 0.97 -34.35
CA LYS A 38 2.67 2.02 -35.19
C LYS A 38 2.81 1.70 -36.68
N LYS A 39 3.98 1.23 -37.13
CA LYS A 39 4.21 0.82 -38.53
C LYS A 39 3.44 -0.46 -38.87
N VAL A 40 3.39 -1.42 -37.94
CA VAL A 40 2.66 -2.69 -38.13
C VAL A 40 1.16 -2.44 -38.32
N VAL A 41 0.55 -1.63 -37.45
CA VAL A 41 -0.89 -1.32 -37.55
C VAL A 41 -1.23 -0.44 -38.76
N ALA A 42 -0.27 0.36 -39.25
CA ALA A 42 -0.43 1.11 -40.49
C ALA A 42 -0.40 0.21 -41.73
N LYS A 43 0.51 -0.78 -41.77
CA LYS A 43 0.62 -1.75 -42.88
C LYS A 43 -0.52 -2.77 -42.88
N ASN A 44 -0.96 -3.21 -41.69
CA ASN A 44 -2.06 -4.15 -41.55
C ASN A 44 -3.04 -3.71 -40.44
N PRO A 45 -3.99 -2.82 -40.76
CA PRO A 45 -4.97 -2.34 -39.79
C PRO A 45 -5.93 -3.41 -39.26
N ALA A 46 -6.06 -4.55 -39.96
CA ALA A 46 -6.92 -5.68 -39.59
C ALA A 46 -6.24 -6.68 -38.64
N ASN A 47 -4.97 -6.49 -38.29
CA ASN A 47 -4.30 -7.33 -37.30
C ASN A 47 -4.77 -6.97 -35.88
N ALA A 48 -5.74 -7.73 -35.36
CA ALA A 48 -6.34 -7.49 -34.05
C ALA A 48 -5.31 -7.53 -32.90
N SER A 49 -4.37 -8.48 -32.97
CA SER A 49 -3.31 -8.62 -31.96
C SER A 49 -2.37 -7.42 -31.95
N ALA A 50 -1.95 -6.93 -33.11
CA ALA A 50 -1.11 -5.73 -33.21
C ALA A 50 -1.85 -4.47 -32.70
N GLN A 51 -3.13 -4.31 -33.06
CA GLN A 51 -3.96 -3.21 -32.55
C GLN A 51 -4.09 -3.26 -31.02
N TYR A 52 -4.32 -4.46 -30.46
CA TYR A 52 -4.41 -4.68 -29.02
C TYR A 52 -3.10 -4.36 -28.30
N THR A 53 -1.98 -4.92 -28.77
CA THR A 53 -0.66 -4.72 -28.16
C THR A 53 -0.25 -3.25 -28.24
N TYR A 54 -0.49 -2.60 -29.38
CA TYR A 54 -0.19 -1.18 -29.53
C TYR A 54 -1.01 -0.32 -28.57
N GLY A 55 -2.31 -0.59 -28.47
CA GLY A 55 -3.19 0.07 -27.52
C GLY A 55 -2.73 -0.09 -26.06
N ARG A 56 -2.29 -1.30 -25.66
CA ARG A 56 -1.76 -1.54 -24.30
C ARG A 56 -0.47 -0.79 -24.01
N ILE A 57 0.44 -0.71 -24.97
CA ILE A 57 1.68 0.06 -24.82
C ILE A 57 1.37 1.56 -24.73
N LEU A 58 0.41 2.05 -25.52
CA LEU A 58 -0.04 3.44 -25.41
C LEU A 58 -0.62 3.75 -24.03
N LEU A 59 -1.40 2.83 -23.43
CA LEU A 59 -1.87 2.99 -22.06
C LEU A 59 -0.70 2.98 -21.04
N ALA A 60 0.29 2.10 -21.20
CA ALA A 60 1.49 2.07 -20.36
C ALA A 60 2.34 3.34 -20.46
N LEU A 61 2.26 4.03 -21.60
CA LEU A 61 2.88 5.33 -21.83
C LEU A 61 2.02 6.52 -21.35
N ASP A 62 0.91 6.28 -20.67
CA ASP A 62 -0.06 7.29 -20.19
C ASP A 62 -0.73 8.08 -21.35
N LYS A 63 -1.04 7.37 -22.45
CA LYS A 63 -1.71 7.93 -23.65
C LYS A 63 -3.07 7.28 -23.92
N PRO A 64 -4.04 7.34 -22.99
CA PRO A 64 -5.31 6.63 -23.11
C PRO A 64 -6.17 7.08 -24.30
N ARG A 65 -6.15 8.38 -24.63
CA ARG A 65 -6.86 8.91 -25.81
C ARG A 65 -6.36 8.31 -27.13
N GLN A 66 -5.05 8.05 -27.24
CA GLN A 66 -4.46 7.40 -28.43
C GLN A 66 -4.69 5.88 -28.40
N ALA A 67 -4.67 5.25 -27.22
CA ALA A 67 -4.89 3.82 -27.09
C ALA A 67 -6.31 3.37 -27.46
N LEU A 68 -7.31 4.18 -27.10
CA LEU A 68 -8.72 3.84 -27.24
C LEU A 68 -9.15 3.40 -28.66
N PRO A 69 -8.83 4.13 -29.76
CA PRO A 69 -9.19 3.68 -31.11
C PRO A 69 -8.57 2.33 -31.49
N HIS A 70 -7.35 2.04 -31.06
CA HIS A 70 -6.68 0.75 -31.34
C HIS A 70 -7.34 -0.40 -30.58
N LEU A 71 -7.67 -0.22 -29.30
CA LEU A 71 -8.36 -1.25 -28.51
C LEU A 71 -9.81 -1.48 -28.97
N LYS A 72 -10.50 -0.42 -29.40
CA LYS A 72 -11.81 -0.54 -30.08
C LYS A 72 -11.70 -1.38 -31.35
N LYS A 73 -10.70 -1.10 -32.19
CA LYS A 73 -10.45 -1.84 -33.43
C LYS A 73 -10.15 -3.31 -33.14
N ALA A 74 -9.27 -3.60 -32.18
CA ALA A 74 -8.96 -4.98 -31.78
C ALA A 74 -10.21 -5.74 -31.31
N SER A 75 -11.02 -5.14 -30.44
CA SER A 75 -12.26 -5.74 -29.95
C SER A 75 -13.32 -5.93 -31.05
N ALA A 76 -13.32 -5.10 -32.09
CA ALA A 76 -14.24 -5.23 -33.23
C ALA A 76 -13.81 -6.35 -34.18
N LEU A 77 -12.49 -6.49 -34.42
CA LEU A 77 -11.90 -7.52 -35.28
C LEU A 77 -12.02 -8.92 -34.66
N THR A 78 -11.83 -9.03 -33.33
CA THR A 78 -12.00 -10.27 -32.59
C THR A 78 -13.08 -10.09 -31.53
N ARG A 79 -14.33 -10.28 -31.95
CA ARG A 79 -15.49 -10.17 -31.07
C ARG A 79 -15.35 -11.14 -29.89
N ASN A 80 -15.81 -10.71 -28.73
CA ASN A 80 -15.86 -11.51 -27.49
C ASN A 80 -14.51 -11.98 -26.93
N ASN A 81 -13.37 -11.49 -27.40
CA ASN A 81 -12.09 -11.76 -26.74
C ASN A 81 -12.05 -11.05 -25.36
N ILE A 82 -11.92 -11.84 -24.29
CA ILE A 82 -11.99 -11.37 -22.89
C ILE A 82 -10.89 -10.34 -22.60
N ASP A 83 -9.65 -10.60 -23.01
CA ASP A 83 -8.54 -9.67 -22.78
C ASP A 83 -8.77 -8.35 -23.51
N TYR A 84 -9.27 -8.39 -24.73
CA TYR A 84 -9.49 -7.17 -25.52
C TYR A 84 -10.60 -6.31 -24.89
N LEU A 85 -11.68 -6.95 -24.42
CA LEU A 85 -12.75 -6.27 -23.69
C LEU A 85 -12.27 -5.67 -22.36
N LEU A 86 -11.45 -6.42 -21.61
CA LEU A 86 -10.89 -5.94 -20.34
C LEU A 86 -10.04 -4.69 -20.57
N TRP A 87 -9.10 -4.72 -21.51
CA TRP A 87 -8.21 -3.60 -21.78
C TRP A 87 -8.91 -2.43 -22.48
N LEU A 88 -9.96 -2.69 -23.26
CA LEU A 88 -10.85 -1.64 -23.75
C LEU A 88 -11.55 -0.92 -22.58
N GLY A 89 -12.00 -1.66 -21.57
CA GLY A 89 -12.53 -1.08 -20.33
C GLY A 89 -11.53 -0.18 -19.61
N VAL A 90 -10.28 -0.64 -19.48
CA VAL A 90 -9.18 0.17 -18.92
C VAL A 90 -8.98 1.46 -19.71
N ALA A 91 -8.95 1.40 -21.05
CA ALA A 91 -8.80 2.59 -21.88
C ALA A 91 -9.96 3.58 -21.74
N TYR A 92 -11.19 3.09 -21.57
CA TYR A 92 -12.34 3.95 -21.28
C TYR A 92 -12.21 4.62 -19.92
N GLY A 93 -11.85 3.88 -18.87
CA GLY A 93 -11.67 4.40 -17.52
C GLY A 93 -10.59 5.50 -17.46
N GLU A 94 -9.43 5.25 -18.05
CA GLU A 94 -8.33 6.23 -18.15
C GLU A 94 -8.67 7.43 -19.04
N SER A 95 -9.67 7.30 -19.92
CA SER A 95 -10.22 8.40 -20.72
C SER A 95 -11.39 9.13 -20.04
N GLY A 96 -11.74 8.79 -18.79
CA GLY A 96 -12.87 9.38 -18.05
C GLY A 96 -14.26 8.88 -18.47
N LYS A 97 -14.33 7.86 -19.32
CA LYS A 97 -15.57 7.30 -19.89
C LYS A 97 -16.09 6.16 -19.01
N LEU A 98 -16.58 6.50 -17.82
CA LEU A 98 -16.93 5.52 -16.77
C LEU A 98 -18.09 4.59 -17.18
N SER A 99 -19.06 5.08 -17.97
CA SER A 99 -20.17 4.25 -18.43
C SER A 99 -19.69 3.14 -19.37
N GLU A 100 -18.86 3.48 -20.36
CA GLU A 100 -18.31 2.51 -21.30
C GLU A 100 -17.27 1.57 -20.65
N GLU A 101 -16.54 2.05 -19.64
CA GLU A 101 -15.69 1.23 -18.77
C GLU A 101 -16.53 0.12 -18.10
N GLN A 102 -17.62 0.50 -17.42
CA GLN A 102 -18.51 -0.44 -16.72
C GLN A 102 -19.13 -1.46 -17.68
N VAL A 103 -19.57 -1.02 -18.87
CA VAL A 103 -20.11 -1.92 -19.90
C VAL A 103 -19.04 -2.92 -20.36
N SER A 104 -17.80 -2.48 -20.55
CA SER A 104 -16.71 -3.35 -21.02
C SER A 104 -16.38 -4.44 -20.01
N TYR A 105 -16.25 -4.10 -18.72
CA TYR A 105 -16.04 -5.11 -17.68
C TYR A 105 -17.26 -6.01 -17.46
N SER A 106 -18.48 -5.48 -17.59
CA SER A 106 -19.70 -6.30 -17.50
C SER A 106 -19.76 -7.35 -18.60
N LYS A 107 -19.34 -7.01 -19.83
CA LYS A 107 -19.22 -7.98 -20.94
C LYS A 107 -18.19 -9.07 -20.65
N VAL A 108 -17.07 -8.74 -19.99
CA VAL A 108 -16.13 -9.77 -19.50
C VAL A 108 -16.81 -10.71 -18.52
N LEU A 109 -17.53 -10.15 -17.54
CA LEU A 109 -18.20 -10.94 -16.49
C LEU A 109 -19.41 -11.75 -16.98
N GLN A 110 -20.03 -11.37 -18.09
CA GLN A 110 -21.05 -12.19 -18.76
C GLN A 110 -20.45 -13.47 -19.36
N ARG A 111 -19.15 -13.45 -19.72
CA ARG A 111 -18.44 -14.60 -20.31
C ARG A 111 -17.73 -15.42 -19.26
N ASP A 112 -17.07 -14.74 -18.33
CA ASP A 112 -16.41 -15.35 -17.18
C ASP A 112 -16.88 -14.64 -15.90
N PRO A 113 -17.93 -15.16 -15.24
CA PRO A 113 -18.46 -14.60 -14.01
C PRO A 113 -17.47 -14.59 -12.83
N LYS A 114 -16.39 -15.37 -12.92
CA LYS A 114 -15.34 -15.49 -11.89
C LYS A 114 -14.06 -14.75 -12.24
N HIS A 115 -14.06 -13.94 -13.31
CA HIS A 115 -12.87 -13.19 -13.75
C HIS A 115 -12.46 -12.11 -12.73
N ILE A 116 -11.51 -12.45 -11.85
CA ILE A 116 -11.08 -11.64 -10.70
C ILE A 116 -10.75 -10.19 -11.08
N ARG A 117 -9.93 -9.97 -12.11
CA ARG A 117 -9.54 -8.59 -12.50
C ARG A 117 -10.74 -7.76 -12.96
N ALA A 118 -11.73 -8.39 -13.61
CA ALA A 118 -12.91 -7.67 -14.10
C ALA A 118 -13.86 -7.33 -12.94
N LEU A 119 -13.99 -8.24 -11.95
CA LEU A 119 -14.72 -7.95 -10.72
C LEU A 119 -14.09 -6.77 -9.97
N VAL A 120 -12.77 -6.81 -9.77
CA VAL A 120 -12.05 -5.73 -9.09
C VAL A 120 -12.16 -4.41 -9.86
N TYR A 121 -11.93 -4.40 -11.17
CA TYR A 121 -11.99 -3.16 -11.96
C TYR A 121 -13.41 -2.59 -12.05
N LEU A 122 -14.43 -3.45 -12.18
CA LEU A 122 -15.82 -3.01 -12.13
C LEU A 122 -16.18 -2.45 -10.74
N GLY A 123 -15.75 -3.11 -9.67
CA GLY A 123 -15.88 -2.62 -8.30
C GLY A 123 -15.23 -1.25 -8.12
N ASN A 124 -14.01 -1.08 -8.63
CA ASN A 124 -13.28 0.19 -8.60
C ASN A 124 -14.01 1.29 -9.40
N SER A 125 -14.55 0.97 -10.58
CA SER A 125 -15.32 1.91 -11.40
C SER A 125 -16.61 2.35 -10.68
N TYR A 126 -17.34 1.41 -10.07
CA TYR A 126 -18.51 1.75 -9.25
C TYR A 126 -18.15 2.60 -8.03
N LEU A 127 -17.02 2.32 -7.37
CA LEU A 127 -16.52 3.14 -6.26
C LEU A 127 -16.20 4.57 -6.72
N LYS A 128 -15.52 4.75 -7.86
CA LYS A 128 -15.26 6.07 -8.46
C LYS A 128 -16.57 6.82 -8.75
N SER A 129 -17.61 6.12 -9.21
CA SER A 129 -18.95 6.69 -9.41
C SER A 129 -19.81 6.77 -8.15
N LYS A 130 -19.26 6.53 -6.95
CA LYS A 130 -19.98 6.49 -5.65
C LYS A 130 -21.17 5.51 -5.60
N LYS A 131 -21.21 4.52 -6.50
CA LYS A 131 -22.18 3.42 -6.49
C LYS A 131 -21.72 2.34 -5.51
N PHE A 132 -21.88 2.62 -4.21
CA PHE A 132 -21.29 1.80 -3.14
C PHE A 132 -21.82 0.36 -3.11
N GLN A 133 -23.13 0.15 -3.26
CA GLN A 133 -23.71 -1.20 -3.17
C GLN A 133 -23.27 -2.12 -4.33
N PRO A 134 -23.30 -1.69 -5.61
CA PRO A 134 -22.72 -2.48 -6.70
C PRO A 134 -21.22 -2.75 -6.53
N SER A 135 -20.47 -1.77 -6.00
CA SER A 135 -19.04 -1.93 -5.72
C SER A 135 -18.78 -3.00 -4.64
N LEU A 136 -19.53 -2.97 -3.53
CA LEU A 136 -19.46 -3.99 -2.48
C LEU A 136 -19.77 -5.39 -3.02
N ASN A 137 -20.78 -5.54 -3.90
CA ASN A 137 -21.09 -6.83 -4.51
C ASN A 137 -19.90 -7.38 -5.34
N CYS A 138 -19.25 -6.51 -6.12
CA CYS A 138 -18.07 -6.89 -6.90
C CYS A 138 -16.91 -7.36 -5.99
N TYR A 139 -16.64 -6.62 -4.92
CA TYR A 139 -15.59 -7.01 -3.96
C TYR A 139 -15.97 -8.26 -3.18
N GLN A 140 -17.23 -8.45 -2.80
CA GLN A 140 -17.69 -9.67 -2.13
C GLN A 140 -17.48 -10.90 -3.03
N ARG A 141 -17.83 -10.81 -4.32
CA ARG A 141 -17.57 -11.87 -5.29
C ARG A 141 -16.07 -12.11 -5.48
N THR A 142 -15.26 -11.04 -5.49
CA THR A 142 -13.80 -11.16 -5.54
C THR A 142 -13.28 -11.93 -4.35
N LEU A 143 -13.68 -11.55 -3.13
CA LEU A 143 -13.22 -12.15 -1.88
C LEU A 143 -13.74 -13.59 -1.67
N ALA A 144 -14.84 -13.96 -2.30
CA ALA A 144 -15.30 -15.35 -2.33
C ALA A 144 -14.41 -16.26 -3.19
N ILE A 145 -13.69 -15.71 -4.18
CA ILE A 145 -12.78 -16.45 -5.06
C ILE A 145 -11.34 -16.34 -4.56
N GLN A 146 -10.95 -15.13 -4.13
CA GLN A 146 -9.63 -14.79 -3.63
C GLN A 146 -9.77 -14.02 -2.31
N PRO A 147 -9.81 -14.72 -1.16
CA PRO A 147 -10.05 -14.11 0.16
C PRO A 147 -9.02 -13.08 0.59
N ASP A 148 -7.79 -13.18 0.08
CA ASP A 148 -6.66 -12.30 0.38
C ASP A 148 -6.48 -11.17 -0.64
N ASN A 149 -7.44 -10.92 -1.54
CA ASN A 149 -7.31 -9.89 -2.56
C ASN A 149 -7.15 -8.48 -1.93
N ASP A 150 -5.96 -7.90 -2.10
CA ASP A 150 -5.53 -6.64 -1.51
C ASP A 150 -6.49 -5.47 -1.80
N GLN A 151 -6.84 -5.28 -3.07
CA GLN A 151 -7.69 -4.19 -3.53
C GLN A 151 -9.12 -4.34 -3.01
N ALA A 152 -9.68 -5.55 -3.07
CA ALA A 152 -11.04 -5.79 -2.62
C ALA A 152 -11.19 -5.63 -1.09
N LEU A 153 -10.23 -6.12 -0.29
CA LEU A 153 -10.22 -5.93 1.16
C LEU A 153 -10.15 -4.44 1.53
N TYR A 154 -9.18 -3.72 0.96
CA TYR A 154 -8.97 -2.30 1.26
C TYR A 154 -10.16 -1.44 0.80
N ASN A 155 -10.62 -1.60 -0.44
CA ASN A 155 -11.69 -0.78 -1.00
C ASN A 155 -13.04 -1.06 -0.32
N ARG A 156 -13.29 -2.28 0.16
CA ARG A 156 -14.46 -2.58 1.00
C ARG A 156 -14.43 -1.79 2.30
N ALA A 157 -13.28 -1.69 2.97
CA ALA A 157 -13.11 -0.88 4.17
C ALA A 157 -13.34 0.62 3.89
N ILE A 158 -12.82 1.12 2.76
CA ILE A 158 -13.06 2.49 2.28
C ILE A 158 -14.55 2.75 2.07
N ILE A 159 -15.30 1.81 1.48
CA ILE A 159 -16.74 1.98 1.30
C ILE A 159 -17.46 2.09 2.63
N TYR A 160 -17.19 1.22 3.60
CA TYR A 160 -17.82 1.32 4.93
C TYR A 160 -17.50 2.67 5.60
N LYS A 161 -16.27 3.17 5.44
CA LYS A 161 -15.90 4.51 5.91
C LYS A 161 -16.71 5.62 5.20
N GLN A 162 -16.90 5.54 3.88
CA GLN A 162 -17.69 6.52 3.11
C GLN A 162 -19.18 6.48 3.45
N LEU A 163 -19.69 5.30 3.84
CA LEU A 163 -21.07 5.11 4.32
C LEU A 163 -21.24 5.49 5.79
N HIS A 164 -20.21 6.03 6.45
CA HIS A 164 -20.20 6.33 7.89
C HIS A 164 -20.49 5.12 8.80
N ARG A 165 -20.32 3.90 8.29
CA ARG A 165 -20.47 2.62 9.01
C ARG A 165 -19.17 2.31 9.77
N LYS A 166 -18.96 3.03 10.87
CA LYS A 166 -17.67 3.06 11.60
C LYS A 166 -17.23 1.67 12.08
N THR A 167 -18.15 0.88 12.65
CA THR A 167 -17.84 -0.45 13.20
C THR A 167 -17.36 -1.40 12.10
N GLU A 168 -18.06 -1.43 10.98
CA GLU A 168 -17.71 -2.26 9.83
C GLU A 168 -16.43 -1.78 9.16
N ALA A 169 -16.20 -0.46 9.10
CA ALA A 169 -14.95 0.09 8.60
C ALA A 169 -13.75 -0.34 9.45
N ARG A 170 -13.85 -0.24 10.79
CA ARG A 170 -12.79 -0.70 11.71
C ARG A 170 -12.49 -2.18 11.49
N GLN A 171 -13.51 -3.04 11.47
CA GLN A 171 -13.33 -4.47 11.27
C GLN A 171 -12.72 -4.79 9.89
N ALA A 172 -13.15 -4.09 8.84
CA ALA A 172 -12.64 -4.30 7.50
C ALA A 172 -11.17 -3.85 7.36
N PHE A 173 -10.76 -2.73 7.96
CA PHE A 173 -9.35 -2.32 7.98
C PHE A 173 -8.48 -3.28 8.78
N LYS A 174 -8.96 -3.80 9.92
CA LYS A 174 -8.24 -4.82 10.69
C LYS A 174 -8.05 -6.10 9.89
N LEU A 175 -9.07 -6.56 9.18
CA LEU A 175 -8.96 -7.74 8.31
C LEU A 175 -7.96 -7.52 7.17
N TYR A 176 -7.97 -6.31 6.57
CA TYR A 176 -6.97 -5.94 5.57
C TYR A 176 -5.55 -6.02 6.15
N LEU A 177 -5.31 -5.42 7.33
CA LEU A 177 -4.00 -5.39 8.00
C LEU A 177 -3.51 -6.78 8.44
N GLN A 178 -4.41 -7.69 8.79
CA GLN A 178 -4.07 -9.08 9.09
C GLN A 178 -3.50 -9.83 7.86
N SER A 179 -4.01 -9.51 6.66
CA SER A 179 -3.56 -10.14 5.42
C SER A 179 -2.38 -9.40 4.77
N HIS A 180 -2.36 -8.06 4.89
CA HIS A 180 -1.42 -7.17 4.23
C HIS A 180 -0.85 -6.15 5.24
N PRO A 181 0.06 -6.57 6.16
CA PRO A 181 0.56 -5.71 7.24
C PRO A 181 1.66 -4.73 6.81
N SER A 182 1.97 -4.62 5.52
CA SER A 182 3.08 -3.78 5.04
C SER A 182 2.76 -3.04 3.74
N GLY A 183 3.54 -2.00 3.45
CA GLY A 183 3.38 -1.17 2.25
C GLY A 183 2.48 0.04 2.47
N THR A 184 2.37 0.87 1.44
CA THR A 184 1.69 2.18 1.49
C THR A 184 0.22 2.08 1.89
N LEU A 185 -0.48 1.02 1.46
CA LEU A 185 -1.88 0.82 1.81
C LEU A 185 -2.07 0.36 3.26
N ALA A 186 -1.14 -0.43 3.82
CA ALA A 186 -1.13 -0.77 5.24
C ALA A 186 -0.99 0.49 6.12
N ILE A 187 -0.04 1.36 5.75
CA ILE A 187 0.16 2.65 6.44
C ILE A 187 -1.13 3.46 6.44
N LYS A 188 -1.78 3.61 5.26
CA LYS A 188 -3.06 4.31 5.14
C LYS A 188 -4.21 3.64 5.88
N ALA A 189 -4.26 2.30 5.91
CA ALA A 189 -5.27 1.54 6.64
C ALA A 189 -5.16 1.79 8.15
N VAL A 190 -3.95 1.84 8.70
CA VAL A 190 -3.71 2.24 10.09
C VAL A 190 -4.13 3.68 10.33
N ASP A 191 -3.78 4.60 9.43
CA ASP A 191 -4.22 5.99 9.57
C ASP A 191 -5.75 6.06 9.61
N HIS A 192 -6.45 5.37 8.71
CA HIS A 192 -7.90 5.29 8.75
C HIS A 192 -8.45 4.66 10.04
N LEU A 193 -7.81 3.63 10.57
CA LEU A 193 -8.21 2.97 11.81
C LEU A 193 -8.06 3.90 13.02
N ASN A 194 -6.93 4.61 13.11
CA ASN A 194 -6.65 5.59 14.18
C ASN A 194 -7.60 6.79 14.13
N HIS A 195 -8.00 7.25 12.94
CA HIS A 195 -9.05 8.28 12.77
C HIS A 195 -10.43 7.80 13.19
N LEU A 196 -10.64 6.48 13.24
CA LEU A 196 -11.83 5.88 13.77
C LEU A 196 -11.66 5.57 15.27
N ASP A 197 -10.70 6.15 15.98
CA ASP A 197 -10.42 5.89 17.41
C ASP A 197 -10.20 4.40 17.74
N ASP A 198 -9.67 3.63 16.78
CA ASP A 198 -9.21 2.26 17.00
C ASP A 198 -7.68 2.24 16.84
N PHE A 199 -6.99 2.01 17.95
CA PHE A 199 -5.53 2.01 18.00
C PHE A 199 -4.96 0.60 18.07
N SER A 200 -5.69 -0.41 17.60
CA SER A 200 -5.22 -1.80 17.58
C SER A 200 -4.06 -2.05 16.62
N TYR A 201 -3.74 -1.09 15.75
CA TYR A 201 -2.52 -1.05 14.95
C TYR A 201 -1.88 0.34 15.00
N ARG A 202 -0.56 0.40 14.84
CA ARG A 202 0.20 1.65 14.86
C ARG A 202 1.28 1.68 13.78
N ASN A 203 1.51 2.87 13.25
CA ASN A 203 2.62 3.18 12.36
C ASN A 203 3.81 3.68 13.20
N HIS A 204 4.97 3.06 13.04
CA HIS A 204 6.21 3.40 13.73
C HIS A 204 7.25 3.92 12.73
N HIS A 205 7.84 5.08 13.03
CA HIS A 205 8.74 5.78 12.11
C HIS A 205 10.20 5.44 12.41
N LEU A 206 10.79 4.57 11.58
CA LEU A 206 12.17 4.13 11.71
C LEU A 206 13.00 4.75 10.57
N GLY A 207 13.49 5.97 10.79
CA GLY A 207 14.14 6.77 9.74
C GLY A 207 13.18 7.06 8.59
N HIS A 208 13.54 6.64 7.37
CA HIS A 208 12.72 6.78 6.16
C HIS A 208 11.72 5.62 5.97
N ARG A 209 11.71 4.63 6.87
CA ARG A 209 10.81 3.48 6.81
C ARG A 209 9.69 3.65 7.83
N ILE A 210 8.49 3.22 7.45
CA ILE A 210 7.36 3.10 8.36
C ILE A 210 7.06 1.63 8.52
N VAL A 211 6.99 1.18 9.77
CA VAL A 211 6.61 -0.19 10.12
C VAL A 211 5.24 -0.17 10.77
N THR A 212 4.31 -0.91 10.17
CA THR A 212 2.95 -1.09 10.70
C THR A 212 2.92 -2.33 11.58
N LEU A 213 2.49 -2.19 12.83
CA LEU A 213 2.42 -3.30 13.79
C LEU A 213 1.08 -3.29 14.54
N PRO A 214 0.57 -4.45 14.96
CA PRO A 214 -0.44 -4.52 16.00
C PRO A 214 0.02 -3.78 17.26
N ALA A 215 -0.90 -3.12 17.96
CA ALA A 215 -0.59 -2.50 19.23
C ALA A 215 -0.16 -3.53 20.26
N MET A 216 0.93 -3.22 20.96
CA MET A 216 1.50 -4.04 22.02
C MET A 216 0.82 -3.69 23.35
N SER A 217 -0.44 -4.09 23.54
CA SER A 217 -1.14 -3.85 24.81
C SER A 217 -0.73 -4.89 25.86
N SER A 218 -0.46 -4.41 27.07
CA SER A 218 0.06 -5.24 28.17
C SER A 218 -1.06 -6.03 28.86
N ALA A 219 -0.68 -7.12 29.57
CA ALA A 219 -1.55 -7.63 30.62
C ALA A 219 -1.70 -6.57 31.75
N PRO A 220 -2.89 -6.45 32.39
CA PRO A 220 -3.17 -5.38 33.37
C PRO A 220 -2.19 -5.29 34.55
N SER A 221 -1.49 -6.38 34.87
CA SER A 221 -0.61 -6.49 36.04
C SER A 221 0.84 -6.89 35.73
N SER A 222 1.22 -7.06 34.46
CA SER A 222 2.57 -7.55 34.10
C SER A 222 3.32 -6.60 33.15
N ALA A 223 4.64 -6.61 33.30
CA ALA A 223 5.63 -5.99 32.42
C ALA A 223 6.22 -6.99 31.40
N ASP A 224 5.75 -8.23 31.40
CA ASP A 224 6.26 -9.30 30.56
C ASP A 224 5.84 -9.12 29.10
N LEU A 225 6.70 -9.61 28.21
CA LEU A 225 6.46 -9.60 26.78
C LEU A 225 5.68 -10.85 26.38
N THR A 226 4.49 -10.63 25.81
CA THR A 226 3.68 -11.69 25.23
C THR A 226 4.37 -12.27 23.98
N ARG A 227 3.89 -13.42 23.49
CA ARG A 227 4.36 -13.98 22.21
C ARG A 227 4.16 -13.01 21.05
N SER A 228 3.05 -12.28 21.04
CA SER A 228 2.76 -11.26 20.02
C SER A 228 3.71 -10.07 20.13
N ASP A 229 4.02 -9.61 21.34
CA ASP A 229 5.00 -8.54 21.57
C ASP A 229 6.37 -8.93 20.99
N ARG A 230 6.82 -10.15 21.26
CA ARG A 230 8.11 -10.65 20.75
C ARG A 230 8.16 -10.70 19.22
N ALA A 231 7.09 -11.14 18.56
CA ALA A 231 7.01 -11.12 17.10
C ALA A 231 7.06 -9.69 16.51
N ASN A 232 6.40 -8.74 17.16
CA ASN A 232 6.47 -7.32 16.80
C ASN A 232 7.91 -6.78 16.98
N LEU A 233 8.56 -7.12 18.09
CA LEU A 233 9.93 -6.71 18.38
C LEU A 233 10.95 -7.34 17.41
N ASP A 234 10.74 -8.58 16.97
CA ASP A 234 11.58 -9.20 15.94
C ASP A 234 11.51 -8.40 14.61
N THR A 235 10.32 -7.89 14.29
CA THR A 235 10.12 -7.02 13.12
C THR A 235 10.86 -5.69 13.29
N ILE A 236 10.75 -5.03 14.45
CA ILE A 236 11.48 -3.79 14.74
C ILE A 236 12.99 -4.03 14.68
N GLY A 237 13.49 -5.05 15.37
CA GLY A 237 14.92 -5.35 15.45
C GLY A 237 15.53 -5.65 14.09
N SER A 238 14.88 -6.48 13.26
CA SER A 238 15.36 -6.78 11.91
C SER A 238 15.38 -5.56 10.99
N VAL A 239 14.47 -4.60 11.16
CA VAL A 239 14.49 -3.34 10.42
C VAL A 239 15.63 -2.43 10.90
N VAL A 240 15.78 -2.26 12.22
CA VAL A 240 16.73 -1.32 12.82
C VAL A 240 18.18 -1.81 12.73
N VAL A 241 18.43 -3.12 12.83
CA VAL A 241 19.79 -3.67 12.73
C VAL A 241 20.45 -3.34 11.39
N ASN A 242 19.65 -3.21 10.34
CA ASN A 242 20.10 -2.84 9.00
C ASN A 242 20.28 -1.32 8.80
N MET A 243 19.99 -0.50 9.81
CA MET A 243 20.13 0.96 9.76
C MET A 243 21.50 1.40 10.31
N LYS A 244 22.31 2.03 9.44
CA LYS A 244 23.71 2.41 9.72
C LYS A 244 23.93 3.37 10.90
N SER A 245 22.93 4.17 11.29
CA SER A 245 23.08 5.19 12.32
C SER A 245 21.74 5.56 12.97
N GLY A 246 21.81 6.26 14.12
CA GLY A 246 20.67 6.78 14.88
C GLY A 246 20.24 5.87 16.04
N PRO A 247 19.87 6.41 17.20
CA PRO A 247 19.30 5.61 18.29
C PRO A 247 17.85 5.21 17.96
N LEU A 248 17.48 3.97 18.29
CA LEU A 248 16.10 3.54 18.40
C LEU A 248 15.55 4.03 19.75
N ASP A 249 14.58 4.92 19.69
CA ASP A 249 13.83 5.39 20.84
C ASP A 249 12.57 4.53 21.03
N ILE A 250 12.37 4.12 22.27
CA ILE A 250 11.23 3.32 22.70
C ILE A 250 10.56 4.04 23.85
N ILE A 251 9.32 4.50 23.62
CA ILE A 251 8.54 5.19 24.64
C ILE A 251 7.34 4.33 25.03
N VAL A 252 7.19 4.07 26.33
CA VAL A 252 6.05 3.33 26.88
C VAL A 252 5.17 4.27 27.70
N TYR A 253 3.91 4.41 27.31
CA TYR A 253 2.89 5.15 28.04
C TYR A 253 1.99 4.17 28.77
N ARG A 254 1.74 4.41 30.06
CA ARG A 254 0.72 3.67 30.81
C ARG A 254 0.10 4.56 31.87
N LYS A 255 -1.17 4.90 31.69
CA LYS A 255 -1.95 5.70 32.65
C LYS A 255 -1.98 4.99 34.02
N ASN A 256 -1.62 5.73 35.07
CA ASN A 256 -1.67 5.27 36.46
C ASN A 256 -0.84 4.01 36.78
N ALA A 257 0.12 3.63 35.92
CA ALA A 257 0.97 2.46 36.11
C ALA A 257 2.42 2.70 35.65
N GLY A 258 3.04 3.80 36.10
CA GLY A 258 4.41 4.20 35.74
C GLY A 258 5.49 3.14 36.00
N ASN A 259 5.38 2.38 37.09
CA ASN A 259 6.31 1.28 37.40
C ASN A 259 6.21 0.14 36.38
N LEU A 260 4.99 -0.21 35.94
CA LEU A 260 4.78 -1.21 34.90
C LEU A 260 5.24 -0.69 33.52
N ALA A 261 5.04 0.60 33.23
CA ALA A 261 5.57 1.24 32.03
C ALA A 261 7.10 1.15 31.97
N ARG A 262 7.77 1.47 33.09
CA ARG A 262 9.22 1.33 33.24
C ARG A 262 9.69 -0.11 33.05
N GLY A 263 9.05 -1.05 33.75
CA GLY A 263 9.36 -2.48 33.64
C GLY A 263 9.27 -2.97 32.21
N ARG A 264 8.19 -2.62 31.50
CA ARG A 264 7.98 -3.00 30.10
C ARG A 264 9.03 -2.37 29.18
N ALA A 265 9.38 -1.10 29.36
CA ALA A 265 10.42 -0.45 28.58
C ALA A 265 11.78 -1.17 28.74
N ILE A 266 12.12 -1.59 29.96
CA ILE A 266 13.32 -2.39 30.25
C ILE A 266 13.24 -3.77 29.59
N SER A 267 12.11 -4.47 29.71
CA SER A 267 11.91 -5.79 29.09
C SER A 267 12.05 -5.74 27.57
N ILE A 268 11.46 -4.73 26.92
CA ILE A 268 11.58 -4.51 25.48
C ILE A 268 13.05 -4.29 25.09
N LYS A 269 13.74 -3.40 25.81
CA LYS A 269 15.16 -3.12 25.54
C LYS A 269 16.01 -4.39 25.64
N ARG A 270 15.90 -5.12 26.77
CA ARG A 270 16.64 -6.38 26.97
C ARG A 270 16.37 -7.38 25.86
N TYR A 271 15.10 -7.60 25.51
CA TYR A 271 14.74 -8.51 24.44
C TYR A 271 15.40 -8.15 23.11
N LEU A 272 15.38 -6.86 22.74
CA LEU A 272 16.00 -6.40 21.49
C LEU A 272 17.53 -6.50 21.52
N GLU A 273 18.18 -6.19 22.65
CA GLU A 273 19.63 -6.31 22.82
C GLU A 273 20.09 -7.77 22.74
N ASP A 274 19.36 -8.68 23.41
CA ASP A 274 19.66 -10.12 23.42
C ASP A 274 19.43 -10.76 22.04
N ARG A 275 18.30 -10.42 21.39
CA ARG A 275 17.91 -11.00 20.10
C ARG A 275 18.68 -10.42 18.93
N PHE A 276 19.11 -9.17 19.02
CA PHE A 276 19.84 -8.45 17.97
C PHE A 276 21.11 -7.82 18.56
N PRO A 277 22.20 -8.60 18.76
CA PRO A 277 23.42 -8.13 19.42
C PRO A 277 24.02 -6.81 18.89
N PRO A 278 23.94 -6.47 17.59
CA PRO A 278 24.42 -5.17 17.11
C PRO A 278 23.67 -3.95 17.69
N LEU A 279 22.49 -4.15 18.28
CA LEU A 279 21.73 -3.09 18.96
C LEU A 279 22.15 -2.89 20.42
N ALA A 280 22.87 -3.84 21.02
CA ALA A 280 23.36 -3.73 22.40
C ALA A 280 24.56 -2.77 22.54
N VAL A 281 25.25 -2.48 21.43
CA VAL A 281 26.47 -1.68 21.43
C VAL A 281 26.14 -0.17 21.34
N ASN A 282 26.93 0.66 22.03
CA ASN A 282 26.93 2.12 21.90
C ASN A 282 25.59 2.84 22.20
N GLY A 283 24.77 2.32 23.12
CA GLY A 283 23.53 3.00 23.53
C GLY A 283 22.52 3.17 22.39
N ARG A 284 22.54 2.25 21.42
CA ARG A 284 21.67 2.24 20.23
C ARG A 284 20.18 2.14 20.57
N ILE A 285 19.82 1.65 21.76
CA ILE A 285 18.45 1.65 22.27
C ILE A 285 18.31 2.60 23.46
N ARG A 286 17.43 3.58 23.30
CA ARG A 286 17.01 4.53 24.34
C ARG A 286 15.58 4.22 24.76
N ILE A 287 15.33 4.23 26.06
CA ILE A 287 14.01 3.96 26.62
C ILE A 287 13.50 5.16 27.41
N SER A 288 12.20 5.41 27.33
CA SER A 288 11.48 6.36 28.16
C SER A 288 10.12 5.78 28.54
N TRP A 289 9.58 6.22 29.67
CA TRP A 289 8.27 5.75 30.13
C TRP A 289 7.51 6.87 30.83
N PHE A 290 6.19 6.82 30.77
CA PHE A 290 5.32 7.85 31.31
C PHE A 290 4.10 7.26 32.04
N ASN A 291 3.79 7.81 33.21
CA ASN A 291 2.61 7.46 34.03
C ASN A 291 1.32 8.20 33.59
N VAL A 292 1.26 8.59 32.32
CA VAL A 292 0.16 9.37 31.74
C VAL A 292 -0.23 8.74 30.40
N PRO A 293 -1.45 8.97 29.91
CA PRO A 293 -1.82 8.52 28.56
C PRO A 293 -0.97 9.22 27.49
N GLU A 294 -0.76 8.54 26.38
CA GLU A 294 -0.24 9.15 25.15
C GLU A 294 -1.32 10.10 24.60
N LYS A 295 -0.89 11.27 24.10
CA LYS A 295 -1.78 12.24 23.44
C LYS A 295 -1.36 12.51 21.98
N PRO A 296 -1.44 11.51 21.09
CA PRO A 296 -1.03 11.69 19.71
C PRO A 296 -2.03 12.55 18.94
N THR A 297 -1.55 13.19 17.88
CA THR A 297 -2.38 13.93 16.93
C THR A 297 -2.31 13.26 15.56
N PHE A 298 -3.46 12.84 15.04
CA PHE A 298 -3.61 12.21 13.73
C PHE A 298 -4.37 13.16 12.79
N SER A 299 -3.66 13.80 11.84
CA SER A 299 -4.24 14.75 10.87
C SER A 299 -5.20 15.79 11.48
N GLY A 300 -4.86 16.33 12.66
CA GLY A 300 -5.65 17.34 13.38
C GLY A 300 -6.61 16.77 14.44
N HIS A 301 -6.84 15.45 14.47
CA HIS A 301 -7.59 14.77 15.51
C HIS A 301 -6.69 14.41 16.69
N ARG A 302 -6.98 14.93 17.89
CA ARG A 302 -6.27 14.54 19.12
C ARG A 302 -6.91 13.30 19.71
N ALA A 303 -6.11 12.27 19.94
CA ALA A 303 -6.54 11.05 20.62
C ALA A 303 -5.93 10.98 22.03
N THR A 304 -6.51 10.11 22.86
CA THR A 304 -5.94 9.74 24.16
C THR A 304 -5.86 8.22 24.23
N ILE A 305 -4.66 7.70 24.52
CA ILE A 305 -4.40 6.25 24.55
C ILE A 305 -3.78 5.91 25.90
N GLU A 306 -4.47 5.04 26.65
CA GLU A 306 -4.10 4.77 28.05
C GLU A 306 -2.88 3.84 28.20
N ASP A 307 -2.70 2.91 27.28
CA ASP A 307 -1.53 2.02 27.20
C ASP A 307 -1.02 1.99 25.76
N SER A 308 0.23 2.42 25.55
CA SER A 308 0.86 2.36 24.23
C SER A 308 2.37 2.23 24.32
N THR A 309 2.95 1.66 23.26
CA THR A 309 4.39 1.66 23.05
C THR A 309 4.69 2.23 21.68
N VAL A 310 5.59 3.20 21.63
CA VAL A 310 5.97 3.92 20.41
C VAL A 310 7.45 3.72 20.15
N PHE A 311 7.76 3.21 18.96
CA PHE A 311 9.11 3.15 18.42
C PHE A 311 9.32 4.29 17.42
N PHE A 312 10.46 4.97 17.53
CA PHE A 312 10.93 5.85 16.47
C PHE A 312 12.45 5.86 16.40
N LEU A 313 12.98 6.19 15.22
CA LEU A 313 14.41 6.39 15.02
C LEU A 313 14.60 7.66 14.19
N PHE A 314 15.26 8.66 14.79
CA PHE A 314 15.66 9.86 14.07
C PHE A 314 16.99 9.59 13.34
N GLN A 315 17.00 9.75 12.02
CA GLN A 315 18.26 9.84 11.28
C GLN A 315 18.84 11.23 11.50
N ILE A 316 20.02 11.32 12.11
CA ILE A 316 20.81 12.55 12.08
C ILE A 316 21.23 12.74 10.61
N PRO A 317 20.88 13.86 9.95
CA PRO A 317 21.37 14.11 8.61
C PRO A 317 22.89 14.06 8.64
N VAL A 318 23.47 13.16 7.84
CA VAL A 318 24.92 13.11 7.66
C VAL A 318 25.31 14.47 7.11
N LYS A 319 26.00 15.30 7.90
CA LYS A 319 26.61 16.54 7.41
C LYS A 319 27.43 16.14 6.20
N SER A 320 27.05 16.61 5.01
CA SER A 320 27.87 16.40 3.83
C SER A 320 29.24 16.96 4.16
N THR A 321 30.23 16.07 4.22
CA THR A 321 31.62 16.45 4.36
C THR A 321 31.93 17.27 3.11
N LYS A 322 31.87 18.60 3.24
CA LYS A 322 32.43 19.51 2.23
C LYS A 322 33.86 19.03 2.03
N LEU A 323 34.13 18.40 0.89
CA LEU A 323 35.46 18.19 0.37
C LEU A 323 36.14 19.57 0.37
N LYS A 324 36.96 19.83 1.39
CA LYS A 324 37.90 20.93 1.37
C LYS A 324 38.88 20.59 0.24
N ASN A 325 38.63 21.12 -0.94
CA ASN A 325 39.66 21.28 -1.97
C ASN A 325 40.77 22.14 -1.37
N ARG A 326 41.76 21.48 -0.76
CA ARG A 326 43.04 22.06 -0.36
C ARG A 326 44.10 21.56 -1.33
N GLY A 327 44.70 22.52 -2.05
CA GLY A 327 45.95 22.36 -2.79
C GLY A 327 45.75 21.96 -4.26
N LYS A 328 46.36 22.60 -5.25
CA LYS A 328 47.67 23.28 -5.25
C LYS A 328 47.66 24.48 -6.19
N LYS A 329 47.99 25.66 -5.65
CA LYS A 329 48.78 26.68 -6.35
C LYS A 329 50.24 26.22 -6.30
N LYS A 330 50.86 25.95 -7.44
CA LYS A 330 52.29 25.97 -7.78
C LYS A 330 52.31 25.84 -9.32
N ARG A 331 52.97 26.66 -10.12
CA ARG A 331 53.87 27.78 -9.90
C ARG A 331 53.84 28.59 -11.19
#